data_AF-A0A8S9PGG7-F1
#
_entry.id   AF-A0A8S9PGG7-F1
#
_cell.length_a   1.000
_cell.length_b   1.000
_cell.length_c   1.000
_cell.angle_alpha   90.00
_cell.angle_beta   90.00
_cell.angle_gamma   90.00
#
_symmetry.space_group_name_H-M   'P 1'
#
loop_
_entity.id
_entity.type
_entity.pdbx_description
1 polymer ?
#
loop_
_entity_poly.entity_id
_entity_poly.type
_entity_poly.pdbx_seq_one_letter_code
_entity_poly.pdbx_strand_id
1 'polypeptide(L)'
;MASRRYSAAEKGKGTIPQSEQVPKKRVRAPIFDTSALIKDNARTLLEVTDFPPPPKVPITEEVMEELREVTYQYANVADPTESAARCRRVLQSEAKGLMEETAARTVETVSNHLRVYEERNMANASDASFTLNTPTLVGNEEVSQTPAAVRRTRSGTTAFRRTQASPRLFTGTNLRKHNIAQSSQ
;
A
#
# COMPACT_ATOMS: atom_id res chain seq x y z
N MET A 1 -34.03 35.85 -21.18
CA MET A 1 -33.34 37.11 -20.85
C MET A 1 -31.85 36.93 -21.07
N ALA A 2 -31.22 37.75 -21.91
CA ALA A 2 -29.80 37.59 -22.26
C ALA A 2 -28.90 38.17 -21.15
N SER A 3 -27.98 37.36 -20.62
CA SER A 3 -27.03 37.77 -19.58
C SER A 3 -25.96 38.69 -20.16
N ARG A 4 -25.96 39.97 -19.73
CA ARG A 4 -24.95 40.97 -20.14
C ARG A 4 -23.63 40.72 -19.42
N ARG A 5 -22.53 40.64 -20.17
CA ARG A 5 -21.18 40.61 -19.59
C ARG A 5 -20.76 42.02 -19.20
N TYR A 6 -20.64 42.29 -17.91
CA TYR A 6 -20.17 43.59 -17.41
C TYR A 6 -18.73 43.89 -17.87
N SER A 7 -18.52 45.15 -18.24
CA SER A 7 -17.21 45.68 -18.64
C SER A 7 -16.23 45.73 -17.46
N ALA A 8 -14.93 45.82 -17.74
CA ALA A 8 -13.90 45.87 -16.69
C ALA A 8 -14.07 47.07 -15.75
N ALA A 9 -14.59 48.20 -16.25
CA ALA A 9 -14.88 49.40 -15.48
C ALA A 9 -16.05 49.18 -14.50
N GLU A 10 -17.11 48.49 -14.91
CA GLU A 10 -18.26 48.16 -14.05
C GLU A 10 -17.90 47.16 -12.94
N LYS A 11 -16.87 46.34 -13.16
CA LYS A 11 -16.41 45.34 -12.17
C LYS A 11 -15.56 45.93 -11.04
N GLY A 12 -15.38 47.26 -10.99
CA GLY A 12 -14.72 47.96 -9.88
C GLY A 12 -13.23 47.64 -9.68
N LYS A 13 -12.57 47.00 -10.66
CA LYS A 13 -11.11 46.81 -10.61
C LYS A 13 -10.45 48.05 -11.19
N GLY A 14 -10.02 48.95 -10.30
CA GLY A 14 -9.30 50.17 -10.68
C GLY A 14 -8.13 49.85 -11.62
N THR A 15 -8.15 50.41 -12.83
CA THR A 15 -7.00 50.41 -13.71
C THR A 15 -6.00 51.42 -13.16
N ILE A 16 -4.90 50.93 -12.59
CA ILE A 16 -3.80 51.79 -12.14
C ILE A 16 -3.30 52.57 -13.37
N PRO A 17 -3.28 53.91 -13.36
CA PRO A 17 -2.74 54.71 -14.45
C PRO A 17 -1.26 54.35 -14.68
N GLN A 18 -0.88 54.19 -15.94
CA GLN A 18 0.43 53.69 -16.40
C GLN A 18 1.64 54.56 -15.98
N SER A 19 1.44 55.68 -15.29
CA SER A 19 2.47 56.71 -15.08
C SER A 19 3.31 56.55 -13.82
N GLU A 20 3.14 55.49 -13.02
CA GLU A 20 4.00 55.29 -11.84
C GLU A 20 4.27 53.80 -11.59
N GLN A 21 4.85 53.14 -12.59
CA GLN A 21 5.47 51.84 -12.38
C GLN A 21 6.75 52.04 -11.57
N VAL A 22 6.65 52.08 -10.24
CA VAL A 22 7.82 51.95 -9.37
C VAL A 22 8.62 50.75 -9.86
N PRO A 23 9.93 50.88 -10.16
CA PRO A 23 10.72 49.78 -10.70
C PRO A 23 10.57 48.60 -9.74
N LYS A 24 10.03 47.48 -10.25
CA LYS A 24 9.85 46.27 -9.46
C LYS A 24 11.22 45.80 -9.03
N LYS A 25 11.64 46.16 -7.82
CA LYS A 25 12.89 45.73 -7.21
C LYS A 25 12.81 44.22 -7.03
N ARG A 26 13.46 43.48 -7.91
CA ARG A 26 13.60 42.03 -7.79
C ARG A 26 14.69 41.77 -6.76
N VAL A 27 14.29 41.56 -5.52
CA VAL A 27 15.22 41.10 -4.49
C VAL A 27 15.56 39.65 -4.80
N ARG A 28 16.85 39.35 -4.93
CA ARG A 28 17.32 37.97 -5.09
C ARG A 28 17.05 37.25 -3.78
N ALA A 29 16.29 36.16 -3.84
CA ALA A 29 16.05 35.35 -2.65
C ALA A 29 17.39 34.85 -2.08
N PRO A 30 17.53 34.74 -0.75
CA PRO A 30 18.67 34.10 -0.13
C PRO A 30 18.83 32.67 -0.65
N ILE A 31 20.08 32.22 -0.76
CA ILE A 31 20.39 30.82 -1.04
C ILE A 31 20.18 30.08 0.28
N PHE A 32 19.16 29.21 0.34
CA PHE A 32 18.93 28.36 1.50
C PHE A 32 19.84 27.14 1.42
N ASP A 33 20.61 26.89 2.48
CA ASP A 33 21.37 25.64 2.62
C ASP A 33 20.44 24.54 3.17
N THR A 34 20.22 23.49 2.39
CA THR A 34 19.41 22.33 2.77
C THR A 34 20.22 21.21 3.41
N SER A 35 21.54 21.39 3.59
CA SER A 35 22.45 20.35 4.08
C SER A 35 22.03 19.79 5.45
N ALA A 36 21.55 20.63 6.36
CA ALA A 36 21.06 20.20 7.67
C ALA A 36 19.81 19.31 7.55
N LEU A 37 18.83 19.73 6.74
CA LEU A 37 17.60 18.98 6.50
C LEU A 37 17.87 17.64 5.80
N ILE A 38 18.85 17.58 4.91
CA ILE A 38 19.27 16.34 4.24
C ILE A 38 19.92 15.39 5.26
N LYS A 39 20.77 15.90 6.16
CA LYS A 39 21.42 15.10 7.22
C LYS A 39 20.40 14.53 8.22
N ASP A 40 19.39 15.32 8.59
CA ASP A 40 18.36 14.88 9.53
C ASP A 40 17.47 13.79 8.92
N ASN A 41 17.13 13.93 7.62
CA ASN A 41 16.33 12.92 6.90
C ASN A 41 17.15 11.68 6.50
N ALA A 42 18.48 11.75 6.46
CA ALA A 42 19.33 10.62 6.08
C ALA A 42 19.13 9.38 6.98
N ARG A 43 18.75 9.59 8.26
CA ARG A 43 18.45 8.50 9.20
C ARG A 43 17.13 7.78 8.92
N THR A 44 16.26 8.38 8.12
CA THR A 44 14.94 7.81 7.76
C THR A 44 14.95 7.13 6.40
N LEU A 45 16.06 7.22 5.68
CA LEU A 45 16.26 6.49 4.43
C LEU A 45 16.60 5.05 4.78
N LEU A 46 15.61 4.17 4.63
CA LEU A 46 15.82 2.72 4.69
C LEU A 46 16.55 2.27 3.43
N GLU A 47 17.59 1.47 3.61
CA GLU A 47 18.25 0.79 2.51
C GLU A 47 17.39 -0.38 2.03
N VAL A 48 17.59 -0.81 0.78
CA VAL A 48 16.83 -1.94 0.20
C VAL A 48 16.99 -3.22 1.02
N THR A 49 18.10 -3.35 1.75
CA THR A 49 18.42 -4.47 2.65
C THR A 49 17.68 -4.43 3.99
N ASP A 50 17.10 -3.29 4.37
CA ASP A 50 16.36 -3.17 5.63
C ASP A 50 14.97 -3.81 5.55
N PHE A 51 14.53 -4.15 4.33
CA PHE A 51 13.27 -4.83 4.10
C PHE A 51 13.46 -6.35 4.16
N PRO A 52 12.60 -7.07 4.90
CA PRO A 52 12.68 -8.52 4.93
C PRO A 52 12.48 -9.07 3.51
N PRO A 53 13.14 -10.20 3.17
CA PRO A 53 12.94 -10.82 1.88
C PRO A 53 11.46 -11.18 1.70
N PRO A 54 10.94 -11.07 0.47
CA PRO A 54 9.54 -11.37 0.21
C PRO A 54 9.24 -12.83 0.58
N PRO A 55 8.07 -13.11 1.16
CA PRO A 55 7.68 -14.46 1.51
C PRO A 55 7.61 -15.32 0.24
N LYS A 56 8.27 -16.47 0.28
CA LYS A 56 8.30 -17.44 -0.82
C LYS A 56 7.15 -18.43 -0.67
N VAL A 57 6.55 -18.84 -1.79
CA VAL A 57 5.57 -19.92 -1.79
C VAL A 57 6.33 -21.23 -1.52
N PRO A 58 5.92 -22.03 -0.52
CA PRO A 58 6.55 -23.32 -0.24
C PRO A 58 6.32 -24.26 -1.42
N ILE A 59 7.29 -25.13 -1.69
CA ILE A 59 7.11 -26.15 -2.73
C ILE A 59 6.19 -27.26 -2.21
N THR A 60 5.50 -27.93 -3.13
CA THR A 60 4.60 -29.04 -2.77
C THR A 60 5.34 -30.15 -2.02
N GLU A 61 6.60 -30.41 -2.36
CA GLU A 61 7.43 -31.44 -1.72
C GLU A 61 7.75 -31.12 -0.26
N GLU A 62 8.07 -29.85 0.05
CA GLU A 62 8.31 -29.37 1.43
C GLU A 62 7.05 -29.58 2.29
N VAL A 63 5.89 -29.17 1.78
CA VAL A 63 4.63 -29.35 2.51
C VAL A 63 4.32 -30.83 2.71
N MET A 64 4.57 -31.68 1.71
CA MET A 64 4.40 -33.13 1.83
C MET A 64 5.34 -33.74 2.88
N GLU A 65 6.59 -33.26 2.96
CA GLU A 65 7.56 -33.71 3.98
C GLU A 65 7.10 -33.33 5.38
N GLU A 66 6.69 -32.08 5.60
CA GLU A 66 6.13 -31.62 6.87
C GLU A 66 4.91 -32.44 7.30
N LEU A 67 4.00 -32.76 6.36
CA LEU A 67 2.84 -33.60 6.64
C LEU A 67 3.21 -35.04 7.01
N ARG A 68 4.28 -35.60 6.41
CA ARG A 68 4.80 -36.93 6.79
C ARG A 68 5.38 -36.91 8.20
N GLU A 69 6.13 -35.87 8.57
CA GLU A 69 6.65 -35.71 9.93
C GLU A 69 5.53 -35.65 10.96
N VAL A 70 4.49 -34.84 10.70
CA VAL A 70 3.31 -34.75 11.57
C VAL A 70 2.60 -36.10 11.68
N THR A 71 2.50 -36.83 10.57
CA THR A 71 1.89 -38.18 10.54
C THR A 71 2.70 -39.17 11.38
N TYR A 72 4.02 -39.11 11.33
CA TYR A 72 4.90 -39.92 12.16
C TYR A 72 4.69 -39.61 13.65
N GLN A 73 4.67 -38.32 14.03
CA GLN A 73 4.40 -37.91 15.40
C GLN A 73 3.01 -38.32 15.86
N TYR A 74 2.02 -38.26 14.97
CA TYR A 74 0.66 -38.69 15.27
C TYR A 74 0.61 -40.19 15.59
N ALA A 75 1.27 -41.04 14.79
CA ALA A 75 1.28 -42.49 14.99
C ALA A 75 2.15 -42.95 16.18
N ASN A 76 3.16 -42.15 16.54
CA ASN A 76 4.09 -42.43 17.62
C ASN A 76 3.48 -42.10 19.00
N VAL A 77 2.63 -42.99 19.49
CA VAL A 77 2.00 -42.91 20.82
C VAL A 77 2.45 -44.11 21.67
N ALA A 78 2.63 -43.90 22.97
CA ALA A 78 3.15 -44.91 23.89
C ALA A 78 2.26 -46.17 24.05
N ASP A 79 0.93 -46.03 23.92
CA ASP A 79 0.01 -47.16 23.98
C ASP A 79 -0.03 -47.91 22.63
N PRO A 80 0.31 -49.22 22.60
CA PRO A 80 0.29 -50.00 21.37
C PRO A 80 -1.10 -50.11 20.73
N THR A 81 -2.18 -50.10 21.53
CA THR A 81 -3.54 -50.20 21.00
C THR A 81 -3.94 -48.92 20.26
N GLU A 82 -3.71 -47.76 20.89
CA GLU A 82 -3.95 -46.46 20.26
C GLU A 82 -3.03 -46.22 19.07
N SER A 83 -1.74 -46.56 19.15
CA SER A 83 -0.81 -46.45 18.01
C SER A 83 -1.31 -47.28 16.82
N ALA A 84 -1.73 -48.54 17.04
CA ALA A 84 -2.31 -49.37 15.99
C ALA A 84 -3.60 -48.77 15.40
N ALA A 85 -4.47 -48.18 16.23
CA ALA A 85 -5.66 -47.49 15.76
C ALA A 85 -5.31 -46.25 14.90
N ARG A 86 -4.29 -45.48 15.29
CA ARG A 86 -3.80 -44.32 14.53
C ARG A 86 -3.17 -44.72 13.20
N CYS A 87 -2.32 -45.74 13.18
CA CYS A 87 -1.75 -46.28 11.95
C CYS A 87 -2.84 -46.71 10.95
N ARG A 88 -3.93 -47.34 11.44
CA ARG A 88 -5.07 -47.68 10.58
C ARG A 88 -5.75 -46.44 9.99
N ARG A 89 -5.92 -45.38 10.76
CA ARG A 89 -6.49 -44.11 10.26
C ARG A 89 -5.58 -43.45 9.21
N VAL A 90 -4.27 -43.47 9.44
CA VAL A 90 -3.27 -42.97 8.48
C VAL A 90 -3.37 -43.74 7.16
N LEU A 91 -3.33 -45.06 7.21
CA LEU A 91 -3.42 -45.90 6.01
C LEU A 91 -4.73 -45.68 5.23
N GLN A 92 -5.85 -45.47 5.95
CA GLN A 92 -7.12 -45.09 5.32
C GLN A 92 -7.08 -43.70 4.67
N SER A 93 -6.33 -42.75 5.22
CA SER A 93 -6.17 -41.41 4.66
C SER A 93 -5.26 -41.40 3.43
N GLU A 94 -4.20 -42.20 3.44
CA GLU A 94 -3.30 -42.42 2.30
C GLU A 94 -4.04 -43.10 1.15
N ALA A 95 -4.85 -44.11 1.45
CA ALA A 95 -5.72 -44.75 0.44
C ALA A 95 -6.71 -43.76 -0.21
N LYS A 96 -7.01 -42.64 0.45
CA LYS A 96 -7.85 -41.56 -0.07
C LYS A 96 -7.06 -40.44 -0.75
N GLY A 97 -5.73 -40.46 -0.72
CA GLY A 97 -4.87 -39.40 -1.26
C GLY A 97 -5.02 -38.06 -0.52
N LEU A 98 -5.37 -38.08 0.77
CA LEU A 98 -5.63 -36.85 1.54
C LEU A 98 -4.37 -36.00 1.75
N MET A 99 -3.19 -36.62 1.70
CA MET A 99 -1.92 -35.92 1.91
C MET A 99 -1.63 -34.97 0.75
N GLU A 100 -1.75 -35.47 -0.48
CA GLU A 100 -1.55 -34.73 -1.71
C GLU A 100 -2.58 -33.60 -1.85
N GLU A 101 -3.85 -33.88 -1.55
CA GLU A 101 -4.92 -32.88 -1.57
C GLU A 101 -4.64 -31.74 -0.57
N THR A 102 -4.20 -32.10 0.64
CA THR A 102 -3.89 -31.11 1.70
C THR A 102 -2.69 -30.27 1.30
N ALA A 103 -1.65 -30.88 0.71
CA ALA A 103 -0.48 -30.15 0.24
C ALA A 103 -0.84 -29.17 -0.89
N ALA A 104 -1.60 -29.62 -1.89
CA ALA A 104 -2.07 -28.77 -2.98
C ALA A 104 -2.88 -27.58 -2.45
N ARG A 105 -3.85 -27.84 -1.56
CA ARG A 105 -4.69 -26.80 -0.94
C ARG A 105 -3.87 -25.81 -0.13
N THR A 106 -2.81 -26.26 0.53
CA THR A 106 -1.92 -25.40 1.32
C THR A 106 -1.14 -24.46 0.40
N VAL A 107 -0.51 -25.01 -0.65
CA VAL A 107 0.22 -24.22 -1.65
C VAL A 107 -0.70 -23.21 -2.35
N GLU A 108 -1.92 -23.61 -2.71
CA GLU A 108 -2.94 -22.71 -3.26
C GLU A 108 -3.32 -21.59 -2.27
N THR A 109 -3.50 -21.92 -0.99
CA THR A 109 -3.87 -20.94 0.03
C THR A 109 -2.74 -19.92 0.23
N VAL A 110 -1.49 -20.38 0.32
CA VAL A 110 -0.32 -19.53 0.51
C VAL A 110 -0.07 -18.66 -0.73
N SER A 111 -0.17 -19.23 -1.93
CA SER A 111 -0.02 -18.47 -3.17
C SER A 111 -1.12 -17.41 -3.34
N ASN A 112 -2.38 -17.73 -3.02
CA ASN A 112 -3.46 -16.75 -3.03
C ASN A 112 -3.24 -15.63 -2.01
N HIS A 113 -2.80 -15.99 -0.79
CA HIS A 113 -2.46 -15.01 0.23
C HIS A 113 -1.36 -14.08 -0.28
N LEU A 114 -0.27 -14.63 -0.83
CA LEU A 114 0.82 -13.85 -1.42
C LEU A 114 0.34 -12.89 -2.52
N ARG A 115 -0.50 -13.38 -3.44
CA ARG A 115 -1.08 -12.58 -4.52
C ARG A 115 -1.84 -11.37 -3.98
N VAL A 116 -2.60 -11.54 -2.89
CA VAL A 116 -3.34 -10.44 -2.25
C VAL A 116 -2.40 -9.39 -1.64
N TYR A 117 -1.23 -9.77 -1.09
CA TYR A 117 -0.23 -8.78 -0.66
C TYR A 117 0.34 -8.01 -1.84
N GLU A 118 0.67 -8.70 -2.93
CA GLU A 118 1.21 -8.07 -4.14
C GLU A 118 0.22 -7.08 -4.76
N GLU A 119 -1.04 -7.49 -4.93
CA GLU A 119 -2.11 -6.63 -5.45
C GLU A 119 -2.28 -5.36 -4.60
N ARG A 120 -2.24 -5.49 -3.27
CA ARG A 120 -2.30 -4.33 -2.34
C ARG A 120 -1.08 -3.43 -2.46
N ASN A 121 0.11 -4.00 -2.57
CA ASN A 121 1.34 -3.22 -2.71
C ASN A 121 1.37 -2.46 -4.05
N MET A 122 0.90 -3.05 -5.14
CA MET A 122 0.80 -2.38 -6.45
C MET A 122 -0.21 -1.23 -6.45
N ALA A 123 -1.37 -1.40 -5.79
CA ALA A 123 -2.35 -0.33 -5.63
C ALA A 123 -1.80 0.88 -4.84
N ASN A 124 -0.97 0.61 -3.83
CA ASN A 124 -0.31 1.67 -3.06
C ASN A 124 0.83 2.36 -3.85
N ALA A 125 1.51 1.63 -4.74
CA ALA A 125 2.60 2.16 -5.57
C ALA A 125 2.11 3.10 -6.69
N SER A 126 0.91 2.89 -7.24
CA SER A 126 0.36 3.77 -8.28
C SER A 126 0.08 5.21 -7.83
N ASP A 127 -0.13 5.42 -6.52
CA ASP A 127 -0.29 6.77 -5.94
C ASP A 127 1.07 7.47 -5.67
N ALA A 128 2.18 6.73 -5.73
CA ALA A 128 3.54 7.21 -5.39
C ALA A 128 4.42 7.49 -6.62
N SER A 129 3.84 7.78 -7.79
CA SER A 129 4.57 8.22 -8.99
C SER A 129 5.13 9.65 -8.83
N PHE A 130 6.09 9.83 -7.93
CA PHE A 130 6.92 11.03 -7.85
C PHE A 130 8.05 10.90 -8.87
N THR A 131 8.05 11.78 -9.88
CA THR A 131 9.09 11.85 -10.91
C THR A 131 10.45 12.10 -10.27
N LEU A 132 11.33 11.11 -10.28
CA LEU A 132 12.75 11.30 -10.01
C LEU A 132 13.35 12.06 -11.19
N ASN A 133 13.25 13.39 -11.15
CA ASN A 133 14.08 14.26 -11.97
C ASN A 133 15.50 14.22 -11.41
N THR A 134 16.30 13.26 -11.85
CA THR A 134 17.76 13.31 -11.71
C THR A 134 18.29 14.49 -12.53
N PRO A 135 18.94 15.51 -11.94
CA PRO A 135 19.64 16.50 -12.74
C PRO A 135 20.96 15.86 -13.21
N THR A 136 20.98 15.37 -14.44
CA THR A 136 22.22 14.98 -15.11
C THR A 136 23.04 16.25 -15.37
N LEU A 137 24.15 16.43 -14.64
CA LEU A 137 25.18 17.42 -14.97
C LEU A 137 25.94 16.94 -16.21
N VAL A 138 25.62 17.51 -17.37
CA VAL A 138 26.44 17.44 -18.59
C VAL A 138 26.82 18.87 -18.97
N GLY A 139 28.13 19.08 -19.17
CA GLY A 139 28.71 20.37 -19.54
C GLY A 139 28.29 20.86 -20.93
N ASN A 140 28.26 22.18 -21.05
CA ASN A 140 28.36 23.12 -22.18
C ASN A 140 28.49 22.49 -23.59
N GLU A 141 27.80 22.92 -24.66
CA GLU A 141 27.68 24.28 -25.22
C GLU A 141 26.47 24.46 -26.19
N GLU A 142 26.14 25.73 -26.44
CA GLU A 142 25.42 26.37 -27.57
C GLU A 142 23.88 26.29 -27.78
N VAL A 143 23.26 27.41 -27.39
CA VAL A 143 22.16 28.20 -27.98
C VAL A 143 21.35 27.60 -29.16
N SER A 144 20.03 27.41 -28.95
CA SER A 144 18.99 27.83 -29.91
C SER A 144 17.58 27.87 -29.28
N GLN A 145 16.77 28.81 -29.76
CA GLN A 145 15.53 29.33 -29.21
C GLN A 145 14.39 28.29 -29.08
N THR A 146 13.59 28.36 -28.00
CA THR A 146 12.29 27.66 -27.90
C THR A 146 11.12 28.66 -27.75
N PRO A 147 9.95 28.37 -28.33
CA PRO A 147 8.84 29.33 -28.44
C PRO A 147 8.02 29.46 -27.14
N ALA A 148 7.32 30.60 -27.05
CA ALA A 148 6.54 31.07 -25.91
C ALA A 148 5.51 30.05 -25.37
N ALA A 149 5.72 29.60 -24.13
CA ALA A 149 4.75 28.78 -23.40
C ALA A 149 3.60 29.64 -22.85
N VAL A 150 2.39 29.29 -23.29
CA VAL A 150 1.09 29.82 -22.82
C VAL A 150 0.96 29.63 -21.31
N ARG A 151 0.80 30.75 -20.58
CA ARG A 151 0.52 30.77 -19.14
C ARG A 151 -0.85 30.14 -18.86
N ARG A 152 -0.86 28.89 -18.37
CA ARG A 152 -2.01 28.34 -17.63
C ARG A 152 -2.14 29.08 -16.30
N THR A 153 -3.28 29.72 -16.10
CA THR A 153 -3.68 30.37 -14.86
C THR A 153 -3.79 29.34 -13.74
N ARG A 154 -2.92 29.41 -12.74
CA ARG A 154 -3.11 28.73 -11.45
C ARG A 154 -4.16 29.50 -10.65
N SER A 155 -5.38 28.98 -10.58
CA SER A 155 -6.37 29.36 -9.58
C SER A 155 -5.97 28.74 -8.24
N GLY A 156 -5.51 29.57 -7.29
CA GLY A 156 -5.40 29.18 -5.90
C GLY A 156 -6.74 29.34 -5.16
N THR A 157 -7.02 28.35 -4.31
CA THR A 157 -7.56 28.45 -2.92
C THR A 157 -8.86 29.24 -2.72
N THR A 158 -9.95 28.71 -2.13
CA THR A 158 -10.11 28.04 -0.82
C THR A 158 -11.54 27.50 -0.67
N ALA A 159 -11.78 26.34 -0.03
CA ALA A 159 -12.94 26.11 0.87
C ALA A 159 -12.98 24.66 1.43
N PHE A 160 -12.76 24.55 2.74
CA PHE A 160 -13.31 23.58 3.70
C PHE A 160 -13.52 22.12 3.27
N ARG A 161 -12.56 21.24 3.59
CA ARG A 161 -12.86 19.81 3.81
C ARG A 161 -13.24 19.60 5.29
N ARG A 162 -14.54 19.51 5.56
CA ARG A 162 -15.06 18.87 6.79
C ARG A 162 -14.60 17.42 6.77
N THR A 163 -13.76 17.03 7.72
CA THR A 163 -13.52 15.63 8.06
C THR A 163 -14.77 15.12 8.79
N GLN A 164 -15.71 14.53 8.05
CA GLN A 164 -16.74 13.69 8.66
C GLN A 164 -16.04 12.41 9.09
N ALA A 165 -15.83 12.26 10.39
CA ALA A 165 -15.39 11.02 11.01
C ALA A 165 -16.34 9.90 10.56
N SER A 166 -15.81 8.87 9.91
CA SER A 166 -16.62 7.69 9.60
C SER A 166 -16.99 6.99 10.91
N PRO A 167 -18.24 6.52 11.07
CA PRO A 167 -18.60 5.72 12.22
C PRO A 167 -17.85 4.39 12.13
N ARG A 168 -17.01 4.12 13.13
CA ARG A 168 -16.43 2.81 13.41
C ARG A 168 -17.57 1.79 13.54
N LEU A 169 -17.82 1.02 12.50
CA LEU A 169 -18.64 -0.18 12.59
C LEU A 169 -17.81 -1.25 13.30
N PHE A 170 -17.96 -1.31 14.62
CA PHE A 170 -17.53 -2.46 15.43
C PHE A 170 -18.55 -3.58 15.23
N THR A 171 -18.40 -4.35 14.15
CA THR A 171 -19.19 -5.58 13.95
C THR A 171 -18.43 -6.75 14.57
N GLY A 172 -18.64 -6.97 15.87
CA GLY A 172 -17.88 -7.95 16.65
C GLY A 172 -18.61 -8.52 17.87
N THR A 173 -19.94 -8.65 17.83
CA THR A 173 -20.70 -9.30 18.91
C THR A 173 -21.75 -10.26 18.37
N ASN A 174 -21.33 -11.47 17.98
CA ASN A 174 -22.23 -12.61 17.89
C ASN A 174 -22.06 -13.45 19.16
N LEU A 175 -22.67 -12.96 20.24
CA LEU A 175 -22.82 -13.68 21.50
C LEU A 175 -23.77 -14.86 21.24
N ARG A 176 -23.21 -16.05 20.99
CA ARG A 176 -23.93 -17.30 20.77
C ARG A 176 -24.64 -17.68 22.08
N LYS A 177 -25.92 -17.33 22.21
CA LYS A 177 -26.79 -17.80 23.30
C LYS A 177 -26.96 -19.31 23.15
N HIS A 178 -26.26 -20.09 23.95
CA HIS A 178 -26.56 -21.50 24.16
C HIS A 178 -27.62 -21.60 25.25
N ASN A 179 -28.85 -22.02 24.88
CA ASN A 179 -29.85 -22.45 25.86
C ASN A 179 -29.41 -23.81 26.42
N ILE A 180 -28.77 -23.78 27.59
CA ILE A 180 -28.56 -24.94 28.45
C ILE A 180 -29.75 -25.00 29.40
N ALA A 181 -30.78 -25.75 29.01
CA ALA A 181 -31.73 -26.37 29.94
C ALA A 181 -31.41 -27.87 29.84
N GLN A 182 -30.51 -28.39 30.69
CA GLN A 182 -30.81 -28.99 32.00
C GLN A 182 -31.89 -30.08 31.89
N SER A 183 -31.38 -31.30 31.87
CA SER A 183 -32.04 -32.56 32.17
C SER A 183 -32.73 -32.55 33.54
N SER A 184 -33.95 -33.08 33.62
CA SER A 184 -34.41 -33.86 34.78
C SER A 184 -35.73 -34.59 34.49
N GLN A 185 -35.66 -35.92 34.61
CA GLN A 185 -36.73 -36.92 34.79
C GLN A 185 -37.61 -37.29 33.60
#